data_AF-A0A973B170-F1
#
_entry.id   AF-A0A973B170-F1
#
_cell.length_a   1.000
_cell.length_b   1.000
_cell.length_c   1.000
_cell.angle_alpha   90.00
_cell.angle_beta   90.00
_cell.angle_gamma   90.00
#
_symmetry.space_group_name_H-M   'P 1'
#
loop_
_entity.id
_entity.type
_entity.pdbx_description
1 polymer ?
#
loop_
_entity_poly.entity_id
_entity_poly.type
_entity_poly.pdbx_seq_one_letter_code
_entity_poly.pdbx_strand_id
1 'polypeptide(L)'
;MAFFAYLNLSDLKKKSYYSILLSSGLFAIAIGMQYQSILLVIACLAGVLIGQYLQDRRLNIEFILRYSFLACITPLLTYSIVGNILGFSSRGANWNAGTNGEFIVQGGDFIEKLYSFFKLIVLQAPENIYAISSGIELSNDVAYFLGLGFLSLMALGVWYLWNRRTVYSNQTVLVLLGAYAVIYFTFIFFGKLTFSPTRHFLFYLPIIVLLMGYGVLAIQNRLALACLKAVFIIYCISSLIGFASFAAPRIDKVSDGFFNLLLQESNASFLIFDGYDIEPMFSEVKTNEPIFWFSSGGFNCSHRQILVPSDRKLRFLTYGKNNPLTLPHPDLENYINQIIGNCTPHTSNDKQFNSIHSKGYLVESPSKTSIEFSSRVLNALSINNQFIYLYEIDLNFDSHLYAASLDLGIDFSRPSYPEFLKYVSGVAQREDWGRWTDSNQGAVTLFGFTKPLP
;
A
#
# COMPACT_ATOMS: atom_id res chain seq x y z
N MET A 1 25.03 3.52 0.81
CA MET A 1 26.17 2.58 0.85
C MET A 1 26.56 2.23 2.27
N ALA A 2 26.06 1.11 2.79
CA ALA A 2 26.27 0.55 4.13
C ALA A 2 26.50 1.63 5.20
N PHE A 3 25.42 2.40 5.38
CA PHE A 3 25.26 3.71 6.05
C PHE A 3 26.51 4.61 6.11
N PHE A 4 26.99 4.90 4.90
CA PHE A 4 28.22 5.58 4.54
C PHE A 4 29.45 5.01 5.24
N ALA A 5 29.74 3.76 4.86
CA ALA A 5 30.78 2.90 5.40
C ALA A 5 30.81 2.96 6.93
N TYR A 6 29.63 2.70 7.47
CA TYR A 6 29.28 2.70 8.88
C TYR A 6 29.76 3.96 9.60
N LEU A 7 29.27 5.11 9.08
CA LEU A 7 29.65 6.48 9.42
C LEU A 7 31.16 6.69 9.58
N ASN A 8 31.89 6.04 8.67
CA ASN A 8 33.35 5.92 8.62
C ASN A 8 33.95 5.37 9.91
N LEU A 9 33.39 4.25 10.39
CA LEU A 9 33.99 3.31 11.33
C LEU A 9 34.19 3.89 12.73
N SER A 10 33.06 4.29 13.32
CA SER A 10 32.76 4.28 14.76
C SER A 10 33.71 5.00 15.74
N ASP A 11 34.33 6.09 15.31
CA ASP A 11 34.71 7.15 16.25
C ASP A 11 33.84 8.39 16.06
N LEU A 12 32.53 8.21 16.25
CA LEU A 12 31.54 9.30 16.19
C LEU A 12 31.91 10.43 17.16
N LYS A 13 32.56 10.08 18.29
CA LYS A 13 33.09 11.01 19.29
C LYS A 13 34.11 12.00 18.72
N LYS A 14 34.74 11.70 17.57
CA LYS A 14 35.70 12.61 16.92
C LYS A 14 35.10 13.42 15.77
N LYS A 15 33.86 13.17 15.38
CA LYS A 15 33.21 13.84 14.23
C LYS A 15 32.51 15.15 14.62
N SER A 16 32.92 16.29 14.07
CA SER A 16 32.24 17.57 14.31
C SER A 16 30.74 17.49 13.97
N TYR A 17 29.91 18.28 14.65
CA TYR A 17 28.47 18.37 14.37
C TYR A 17 28.17 18.72 12.91
N TYR A 18 29.01 19.56 12.29
CA TYR A 18 28.92 19.87 10.86
C TYR A 18 29.13 18.63 9.97
N SER A 19 30.12 17.78 10.29
CA SER A 19 30.33 16.52 9.55
C SER A 19 29.15 15.56 9.72
N ILE A 20 28.52 15.53 10.90
CA ILE A 20 27.33 14.72 11.16
C ILE A 20 26.15 15.25 10.34
N LEU A 21 25.93 16.57 10.34
CA LEU A 21 24.89 17.23 9.55
C LEU A 21 25.04 16.90 8.05
N LEU A 22 26.24 17.03 7.50
CA LEU A 22 26.49 16.74 6.09
C LEU A 22 26.28 15.26 5.74
N SER A 23 26.71 14.35 6.62
CA SER A 23 26.44 12.91 6.44
C SER A 23 24.94 12.60 6.51
N SER A 24 24.22 13.28 7.39
CA SER A 24 22.76 13.15 7.53
C SER A 24 22.03 13.67 6.31
N GLY A 25 22.47 14.79 5.73
CA GLY A 25 21.91 15.33 4.49
C GLY A 25 22.13 14.41 3.30
N LEU A 26 23.35 13.91 3.10
CA LEU A 26 23.62 12.94 2.02
C LEU A 26 22.82 11.64 2.19
N PHE A 27 22.65 11.19 3.42
CA PHE A 27 21.83 10.01 3.71
C PHE A 27 20.35 10.29 3.48
N ALA A 28 19.84 11.45 3.92
CA ALA A 28 18.47 11.86 3.66
C ALA A 28 18.17 11.97 2.16
N ILE A 29 19.13 12.44 1.34
CA ILE A 29 19.02 12.40 -0.13
C ILE A 29 18.95 10.96 -0.61
N ALA A 30 19.86 10.08 -0.17
CA ALA A 30 19.87 8.67 -0.61
C ALA A 30 18.60 7.90 -0.22
N ILE A 31 18.09 8.18 0.97
CA ILE A 31 16.85 7.60 1.51
C ILE A 31 15.62 8.19 0.84
N GLY A 32 15.66 9.47 0.49
CA GLY A 32 14.51 10.18 -0.04
C GLY A 32 13.96 9.65 -1.36
N MET A 33 14.72 8.76 -1.94
CA MET A 33 14.46 8.02 -3.15
C MET A 33 13.67 6.73 -2.88
N GLN A 34 13.33 6.45 -1.61
CA GLN A 34 12.61 5.26 -1.17
C GLN A 34 11.43 5.70 -0.27
N TYR A 35 10.25 5.10 -0.43
CA TYR A 35 9.08 5.48 0.38
C TYR A 35 9.05 4.83 1.78
N GLN A 36 9.73 3.70 1.97
CA GLN A 36 9.98 3.08 3.28
C GLN A 36 11.13 3.75 4.06
N SER A 37 11.53 4.91 3.55
CA SER A 37 12.67 5.72 3.91
C SER A 37 12.86 5.87 5.41
N ILE A 38 11.79 6.22 6.13
CA ILE A 38 11.84 6.43 7.58
C ILE A 38 12.23 5.16 8.33
N LEU A 39 11.74 3.99 7.91
CA LEU A 39 12.05 2.74 8.59
C LEU A 39 13.49 2.30 8.29
N LEU A 40 13.99 2.58 7.09
CA LEU A 40 15.40 2.40 6.76
C LEU A 40 16.31 3.36 7.54
N VAL A 41 15.90 4.62 7.76
CA VAL A 41 16.60 5.56 8.65
C VAL A 41 16.75 4.96 10.04
N ILE A 42 15.65 4.48 10.62
CA ILE A 42 15.63 3.90 11.96
C ILE A 42 16.55 2.68 12.02
N ALA A 43 16.47 1.78 11.02
CA ALA A 43 17.32 0.60 10.97
C ALA A 43 18.82 0.95 10.89
N CYS A 44 19.17 1.97 10.10
CA CYS A 44 20.56 2.44 9.99
C CYS A 44 21.06 3.08 11.30
N LEU A 45 20.23 3.91 11.96
CA LEU A 45 20.54 4.52 13.25
C LEU A 45 20.69 3.48 14.37
N ALA A 46 19.83 2.46 14.37
CA ALA A 46 19.92 1.33 15.29
C ALA A 46 21.23 0.55 15.07
N GLY A 47 21.60 0.32 13.79
CA GLY A 47 22.89 -0.23 13.41
C GLY A 47 24.04 0.49 14.10
N VAL A 48 24.16 1.82 13.94
CA VAL A 48 25.22 2.66 14.54
C VAL A 48 25.33 2.51 16.05
N LEU A 49 24.19 2.59 16.74
CA LEU A 49 24.13 2.46 18.21
C LEU A 49 24.63 1.09 18.67
N ILE A 50 24.13 0.03 18.03
CA ILE A 50 24.48 -1.35 18.34
C ILE A 50 25.98 -1.57 18.15
N GLY A 51 26.55 -1.21 17.00
CA GLY A 51 27.98 -1.44 16.79
C GLY A 51 28.89 -0.59 17.68
N GLN A 52 28.51 0.65 18.06
CA GLN A 52 29.28 1.41 19.06
C GLN A 52 29.25 0.74 20.42
N TYR A 53 28.05 0.33 20.87
CA TYR A 53 27.89 -0.36 22.15
C TYR A 53 28.74 -1.64 22.21
N LEU A 54 28.78 -2.39 21.12
CA LEU A 54 29.57 -3.62 21.01
C LEU A 54 31.09 -3.35 21.03
N GLN A 55 31.55 -2.23 20.47
CA GLN A 55 32.96 -1.86 20.44
C GLN A 55 33.46 -1.37 21.81
N ASP A 56 32.72 -0.45 22.44
CA ASP A 56 33.18 0.23 23.66
C ASP A 56 32.68 -0.43 24.96
N ARG A 57 31.68 -1.32 24.89
CA ARG A 57 30.90 -1.88 26.02
C ARG A 57 30.18 -0.84 26.91
N ARG A 58 30.42 0.45 26.68
CA ARG A 58 29.80 1.60 27.36
C ARG A 58 29.63 2.74 26.38
N LEU A 59 28.51 3.43 26.45
CA LEU A 59 28.26 4.63 25.66
C LEU A 59 28.72 5.85 26.48
N ASN A 60 29.75 6.55 26.00
CA ASN A 60 30.17 7.82 26.61
C ASN A 60 29.11 8.90 26.32
N ILE A 61 28.89 9.83 27.26
CA ILE A 61 28.06 11.02 27.12
C ILE A 61 28.35 11.76 25.81
N GLU A 62 29.63 11.90 25.42
CA GLU A 62 29.98 12.56 24.16
C GLU A 62 29.41 11.84 22.92
N PHE A 63 29.45 10.49 22.93
CA PHE A 63 28.82 9.71 21.88
C PHE A 63 27.30 9.91 21.90
N ILE A 64 26.68 9.84 23.09
CA ILE A 64 25.23 9.99 23.26
C ILE A 64 24.76 11.33 22.68
N LEU A 65 25.44 12.43 22.99
CA LEU A 65 25.08 13.75 22.47
C LEU A 65 25.17 13.82 20.94
N ARG A 66 26.26 13.31 20.35
CA ARG A 66 26.46 13.30 18.89
C ARG A 66 25.51 12.35 18.18
N TYR A 67 25.23 11.20 18.78
CA TYR A 67 24.24 10.24 18.29
C TYR A 67 22.83 10.82 18.35
N SER A 68 22.45 11.46 19.45
CA SER A 68 21.15 12.15 19.56
C SER A 68 21.01 13.22 18.49
N PHE A 69 22.07 14.01 18.24
CA PHE A 69 22.06 14.97 17.14
C PHE A 69 21.85 14.29 15.78
N LEU A 70 22.61 13.22 15.48
CA LEU A 70 22.44 12.41 14.27
C LEU A 70 21.00 11.86 14.14
N ALA A 71 20.46 11.31 15.23
CA ALA A 71 19.14 10.68 15.29
C ALA A 71 17.98 11.66 15.18
N CYS A 72 18.17 12.93 15.59
CA CYS A 72 17.18 13.98 15.39
C CYS A 72 17.27 14.60 13.99
N ILE A 73 18.49 14.90 13.52
CA ILE A 73 18.68 15.65 12.27
C ILE A 73 18.41 14.78 11.03
N THR A 74 18.72 13.48 11.08
CA THR A 74 18.54 12.59 9.94
C THR A 74 17.06 12.43 9.56
N PRO A 75 16.13 12.09 10.49
CA PRO A 75 14.71 12.04 10.17
C PRO A 75 14.15 13.40 9.76
N LEU A 76 14.59 14.50 10.39
CA LEU A 76 14.14 15.85 10.04
C LEU A 76 14.52 16.24 8.61
N LEU A 77 15.77 15.99 8.21
CA LEU A 77 16.25 16.26 6.85
C LEU A 77 15.57 15.32 5.85
N THR A 78 15.36 14.05 6.22
CA THR A 78 14.59 13.11 5.40
C THR A 78 13.17 13.63 5.20
N TYR A 79 12.47 14.01 6.27
CA TYR A 79 11.12 14.58 6.13
C TYR A 79 11.12 15.85 5.29
N SER A 80 12.10 16.73 5.45
CA SER A 80 12.17 18.01 4.73
C SER A 80 12.48 17.82 3.24
N ILE A 81 13.46 16.97 2.90
CA ILE A 81 13.82 16.67 1.52
C ILE A 81 12.68 15.90 0.86
N VAL A 82 12.18 14.86 1.50
CA VAL A 82 11.24 13.92 0.87
C VAL A 82 9.82 14.45 0.88
N GLY A 83 9.37 14.97 2.02
CA GLY A 83 8.03 15.52 2.18
C GLY A 83 7.82 16.82 1.40
N ASN A 84 8.79 17.74 1.44
CA ASN A 84 8.58 19.09 0.90
C ASN A 84 9.24 19.34 -0.46
N ILE A 85 10.46 18.84 -0.69
CA ILE A 85 11.21 19.16 -1.93
C ILE A 85 10.86 18.17 -3.03
N LEU A 86 10.90 16.88 -2.69
CA LEU A 86 10.65 15.79 -3.64
C LEU A 86 9.16 15.52 -3.86
N GLY A 87 8.30 16.00 -2.95
CA GLY A 87 6.85 15.93 -3.06
C GLY A 87 6.35 14.49 -3.08
N PHE A 88 6.11 13.90 -1.91
CA PHE A 88 5.36 12.65 -1.88
C PHE A 88 3.96 12.89 -2.46
N SER A 89 3.68 12.25 -3.59
CA SER A 89 2.32 11.95 -4.02
C SER A 89 1.59 11.29 -2.85
N SER A 90 0.45 11.84 -2.41
CA SER A 90 -0.44 11.23 -1.41
C SER A 90 -0.86 9.81 -1.81
N ARG A 91 -0.82 9.52 -3.11
CA ARG A 91 -1.01 8.21 -3.70
C ARG A 91 0.29 7.42 -3.55
N GLY A 92 0.35 6.55 -2.53
CA GLY A 92 1.53 5.76 -2.20
C GLY A 92 2.18 5.09 -3.43
N ALA A 93 3.50 4.92 -3.38
CA ALA A 93 4.28 4.36 -4.48
C ALA A 93 3.77 2.97 -4.92
N ASN A 94 3.76 2.72 -6.23
CA ASN A 94 3.27 1.48 -6.83
C ASN A 94 4.24 0.32 -6.56
N TRP A 95 4.10 -0.36 -5.43
CA TRP A 95 4.86 -1.58 -5.13
C TRP A 95 4.00 -2.81 -5.37
N ASN A 96 3.92 -3.18 -6.64
CA ASN A 96 3.58 -4.54 -7.05
C ASN A 96 4.86 -5.29 -7.49
N ALA A 97 5.95 -5.11 -6.73
CA ALA A 97 7.13 -5.93 -6.91
C ALA A 97 6.84 -7.31 -6.31
N GLY A 98 6.73 -8.31 -7.19
CA GLY A 98 6.44 -9.71 -6.88
C GLY A 98 5.32 -10.23 -7.78
N THR A 99 5.63 -10.50 -9.04
CA THR A 99 4.62 -10.94 -10.03
C THR A 99 4.12 -12.37 -9.79
N ASN A 100 4.74 -13.15 -8.88
CA ASN A 100 4.46 -14.58 -8.69
C ASN A 100 4.35 -15.08 -7.23
N GLY A 101 3.96 -14.24 -6.26
CA GLY A 101 3.92 -14.68 -4.85
C GLY A 101 5.32 -15.01 -4.29
N GLU A 102 6.35 -14.36 -4.85
CA GLU A 102 7.80 -14.60 -4.74
C GLU A 102 8.39 -14.31 -3.35
N PHE A 103 7.55 -14.26 -2.33
CA PHE A 103 7.94 -13.99 -0.95
C PHE A 103 7.38 -15.02 0.04
N ILE A 104 6.61 -15.98 -0.47
CA ILE A 104 5.94 -16.98 0.33
C ILE A 104 6.51 -18.34 -0.05
N VAL A 105 6.87 -19.11 0.98
CA VAL A 105 7.22 -20.51 0.78
C VAL A 105 5.92 -21.28 0.53
N GLN A 106 5.80 -21.82 -0.67
CA GLN A 106 4.65 -22.60 -1.10
C GLN A 106 5.02 -24.09 -1.20
N GLY A 107 4.03 -24.96 -1.03
CA GLY A 107 4.21 -26.41 -1.14
C GLY A 107 3.18 -27.16 -0.30
N GLY A 108 2.66 -28.27 -0.85
CA GLY A 108 1.73 -29.16 -0.16
C GLY A 108 2.42 -30.02 0.89
N ASP A 109 3.70 -30.35 0.67
CA ASP A 109 4.52 -31.14 1.58
C ASP A 109 5.83 -30.42 1.99
N PHE A 110 6.62 -31.08 2.85
CA PHE A 110 7.87 -30.51 3.37
C PHE A 110 8.96 -30.35 2.29
N ILE A 111 9.05 -31.27 1.33
CA ILE A 111 10.10 -31.25 0.30
C ILE A 111 9.83 -30.12 -0.69
N GLU A 112 8.58 -29.95 -1.10
CA GLU A 112 8.16 -28.83 -1.94
C GLU A 112 8.42 -27.49 -1.25
N LYS A 113 8.08 -27.37 0.04
CA LYS A 113 8.38 -26.17 0.83
C LYS A 113 9.87 -25.91 0.95
N LEU A 114 10.67 -26.96 1.15
CA LEU A 114 12.13 -26.84 1.22
C LEU A 114 12.70 -26.34 -0.11
N TYR A 115 12.25 -26.91 -1.23
CA TYR A 115 12.65 -26.46 -2.56
C TYR A 115 12.23 -25.01 -2.83
N SER A 116 10.98 -24.66 -2.53
CA SER A 116 10.46 -23.29 -2.66
C SER A 116 11.25 -22.30 -1.81
N PHE A 117 11.56 -22.66 -0.56
CA PHE A 117 12.40 -21.86 0.32
C PHE A 117 13.82 -21.67 -0.23
N PHE A 118 14.47 -22.72 -0.71
CA PHE A 118 15.80 -22.58 -1.31
C PHE A 118 15.77 -21.72 -2.57
N LYS A 119 14.76 -21.90 -3.43
CA LYS A 119 14.55 -21.06 -4.61
C LYS A 119 14.43 -19.59 -4.21
N LEU A 120 13.62 -19.30 -3.18
CA LEU A 120 13.44 -17.97 -2.62
C LEU A 120 14.76 -17.37 -2.10
N ILE A 121 15.52 -18.12 -1.30
CA ILE A 121 16.76 -17.62 -0.69
C ILE A 121 17.91 -17.48 -1.71
N VAL A 122 18.02 -18.37 -2.68
CA VAL A 122 19.16 -18.38 -3.61
C VAL A 122 18.90 -17.53 -4.84
N LEU A 123 17.72 -17.66 -5.46
CA LEU A 123 17.43 -17.02 -6.74
C LEU A 123 16.75 -15.66 -6.57
N GLN A 124 15.96 -15.46 -5.51
CA GLN A 124 15.16 -14.23 -5.36
C GLN A 124 15.71 -13.29 -4.30
N ALA A 125 16.46 -13.78 -3.31
CA ALA A 125 17.03 -12.91 -2.29
C ALA A 125 17.95 -11.80 -2.82
N PRO A 126 18.78 -11.99 -3.87
CA PRO A 126 19.59 -10.90 -4.41
C PRO A 126 18.73 -9.72 -4.86
N GLU A 127 17.72 -9.99 -5.70
CA GLU A 127 16.80 -8.98 -6.21
C GLU A 127 15.99 -8.34 -5.07
N ASN A 128 15.51 -9.13 -4.11
CA ASN A 128 14.76 -8.62 -2.97
C ASN A 128 15.61 -7.71 -2.09
N ILE A 129 16.84 -8.12 -1.78
CA ILE A 129 17.79 -7.29 -1.02
C ILE A 129 18.08 -6.00 -1.79
N TYR A 130 18.27 -6.07 -3.11
CA TYR A 130 18.47 -4.90 -3.94
C TYR A 130 17.26 -3.96 -3.87
N ALA A 131 16.05 -4.46 -4.14
CA ALA A 131 14.82 -3.69 -4.13
C ALA A 131 14.63 -2.95 -2.80
N ILE A 132 14.96 -3.62 -1.69
CA ILE A 132 14.83 -3.04 -0.35
C ILE A 132 15.91 -1.99 -0.07
N SER A 133 17.13 -2.22 -0.56
CA SER A 133 18.29 -1.40 -0.22
C SER A 133 18.59 -0.29 -1.24
N SER A 134 17.98 -0.32 -2.42
CA SER A 134 18.15 0.67 -3.48
C SER A 134 16.86 1.44 -3.75
N GLY A 135 16.97 2.75 -3.95
CA GLY A 135 15.89 3.62 -4.39
C GLY A 135 15.96 3.92 -5.89
N ILE A 136 16.60 3.03 -6.66
CA ILE A 136 16.73 3.14 -8.11
C ILE A 136 16.02 1.93 -8.72
N GLU A 137 15.21 2.16 -9.74
CA GLU A 137 14.64 1.10 -10.54
C GLU A 137 15.68 0.77 -11.61
N LEU A 138 16.18 -0.45 -11.56
CA LEU A 138 17.13 -0.97 -12.55
C LEU A 138 16.50 -2.18 -13.21
N SER A 139 17.00 -2.56 -14.38
CA SER A 139 16.59 -3.81 -15.01
C SER A 139 16.87 -4.99 -14.08
N ASN A 140 16.04 -6.03 -14.15
CA ASN A 140 16.10 -7.19 -13.24
C ASN A 140 17.52 -7.80 -13.17
N ASP A 141 18.21 -7.89 -14.30
CA ASP A 141 19.59 -8.39 -14.35
C ASP A 141 20.54 -7.53 -13.50
N VAL A 142 20.49 -6.20 -13.67
CA VAL A 142 21.36 -5.27 -12.95
C VAL A 142 21.00 -5.24 -11.46
N ALA A 143 19.71 -5.23 -11.14
CA ALA A 143 19.20 -5.35 -9.78
C ALA A 143 19.71 -6.63 -9.10
N TYR A 144 19.61 -7.77 -9.78
CA TYR A 144 20.10 -9.06 -9.32
C TYR A 144 21.61 -9.06 -9.06
N PHE A 145 22.42 -8.54 -10.00
CA PHE A 145 23.88 -8.45 -9.83
C PHE A 145 24.29 -7.53 -8.68
N LEU A 146 23.63 -6.38 -8.52
CA LEU A 146 23.89 -5.48 -7.39
C LEU A 146 23.46 -6.13 -6.06
N GLY A 147 22.33 -6.84 -6.07
CA GLY A 147 21.86 -7.67 -4.98
C GLY A 147 22.87 -8.74 -4.54
N LEU A 148 23.48 -9.44 -5.51
CA LEU A 148 24.57 -10.38 -5.26
C LEU A 148 25.80 -9.68 -4.66
N GLY A 149 26.09 -8.45 -5.09
CA GLY A 149 27.11 -7.60 -4.47
C GLY A 149 26.82 -7.32 -3.00
N PHE A 150 25.56 -7.01 -2.64
CA PHE A 150 25.16 -6.79 -1.25
C PHE A 150 25.22 -8.07 -0.41
N LEU A 151 24.78 -9.21 -0.95
CA LEU A 151 24.93 -10.51 -0.31
C LEU A 151 26.41 -10.87 -0.08
N SER A 152 27.27 -10.58 -1.06
CA SER A 152 28.71 -10.79 -0.94
C SER A 152 29.32 -9.93 0.16
N LEU A 153 28.90 -8.67 0.29
CA LEU A 153 29.29 -7.81 1.42
C LEU A 153 28.81 -8.35 2.76
N MET A 154 27.57 -8.85 2.85
CA MET A 154 27.07 -9.47 4.08
C MET A 154 27.89 -10.71 4.46
N ALA A 155 28.18 -11.58 3.48
CA ALA A 155 29.00 -12.77 3.69
C ALA A 155 30.42 -12.41 4.17
N LEU A 156 31.03 -11.36 3.59
CA LEU A 156 32.30 -10.82 4.06
C LEU A 156 32.22 -10.28 5.48
N GLY A 157 31.09 -9.68 5.87
CA GLY A 157 30.84 -9.23 7.24
C GLY A 157 30.77 -10.39 8.24
N VAL A 158 30.07 -11.46 7.88
CA VAL A 158 30.04 -12.70 8.68
C VAL A 158 31.45 -13.27 8.81
N TRP A 159 32.20 -13.36 7.71
CA TRP A 159 33.59 -13.84 7.71
C TRP A 159 34.51 -12.98 8.57
N TYR A 160 34.39 -11.64 8.50
CA TYR A 160 35.14 -10.70 9.32
C TYR A 160 34.89 -10.93 10.82
N LEU A 161 33.62 -11.03 11.21
CA LEU A 161 33.24 -11.31 12.59
C LEU A 161 33.76 -12.68 13.04
N TRP A 162 33.65 -13.69 12.17
CA TRP A 162 34.07 -15.07 12.46
C TRP A 162 35.56 -15.21 12.70
N ASN A 163 36.38 -14.54 11.90
CA ASN A 163 37.84 -14.54 12.08
C ASN A 163 38.27 -13.82 13.35
N ARG A 164 37.44 -12.91 13.86
CA ARG A 164 37.66 -12.17 15.11
C ARG A 164 36.75 -12.64 16.24
N ARG A 165 36.28 -13.89 16.19
CA ARG A 165 35.37 -14.46 17.19
C ARG A 165 35.95 -14.58 18.60
N THR A 166 37.28 -14.51 18.75
CA THR A 166 37.93 -14.47 20.07
C THR A 166 37.62 -13.16 20.81
N VAL A 167 37.20 -12.11 20.10
CA VAL A 167 36.68 -10.89 20.71
C VAL A 167 35.22 -11.14 21.11
N TYR A 168 34.95 -11.14 22.41
CA TYR A 168 33.63 -11.46 22.99
C TYR A 168 32.45 -10.69 22.34
N SER A 169 32.65 -9.42 21.97
CA SER A 169 31.60 -8.63 21.30
C SER A 169 31.25 -9.18 19.92
N ASN A 170 32.25 -9.57 19.09
CA ASN A 170 32.00 -10.16 17.79
C ASN A 170 31.32 -11.53 17.90
N GLN A 171 31.69 -12.33 18.90
CA GLN A 171 31.01 -13.59 19.18
C GLN A 171 29.54 -13.36 19.55
N THR A 172 29.27 -12.38 20.41
CA THR A 172 27.89 -12.02 20.82
C THR A 172 27.06 -11.61 19.60
N VAL A 173 27.63 -10.78 18.71
CA VAL A 173 26.98 -10.39 17.44
C VAL A 173 26.66 -11.62 16.61
N LEU A 174 27.65 -12.48 16.33
CA LEU A 174 27.45 -13.69 15.52
C LEU A 174 26.33 -14.58 16.08
N VAL A 175 26.30 -14.79 17.40
CA VAL A 175 25.26 -15.61 18.05
C VAL A 175 23.88 -14.96 17.92
N LEU A 176 23.76 -13.66 18.21
CA LEU A 176 22.49 -12.95 18.10
C LEU A 176 21.99 -12.90 16.65
N LEU A 177 22.88 -12.61 15.70
CA LEU A 177 22.56 -12.60 14.27
C LEU A 177 22.15 -13.99 13.78
N GLY A 178 22.87 -15.04 14.20
CA GLY A 178 22.55 -16.43 13.86
C GLY A 178 21.20 -16.85 14.43
N ALA A 179 20.96 -16.62 15.72
CA ALA A 179 19.69 -16.92 16.36
C ALA A 179 18.52 -16.18 15.69
N TYR A 180 18.70 -14.89 15.41
CA TYR A 180 17.68 -14.09 14.76
C TYR A 180 17.40 -14.55 13.32
N ALA A 181 18.45 -14.83 12.53
CA ALA A 181 18.29 -15.36 11.17
C ALA A 181 17.56 -16.71 11.17
N VAL A 182 17.91 -17.62 12.10
CA VAL A 182 17.23 -18.91 12.24
C VAL A 182 15.75 -18.71 12.57
N ILE A 183 15.42 -17.87 13.54
CA ILE A 183 14.02 -17.58 13.91
C ILE A 183 13.26 -16.99 12.72
N TYR A 184 13.83 -15.98 12.06
CA TYR A 184 13.21 -15.30 10.92
C TYR A 184 12.97 -16.25 9.74
N PHE A 185 13.98 -17.01 9.34
CA PHE A 185 13.85 -18.00 8.27
C PHE A 185 12.90 -19.15 8.63
N THR A 186 12.82 -19.53 9.91
CA THR A 186 11.84 -20.51 10.38
C THR A 186 10.41 -20.01 10.18
N PHE A 187 10.14 -18.75 10.55
CA PHE A 187 8.82 -18.15 10.32
C PHE A 187 8.49 -18.00 8.83
N ILE A 188 9.48 -17.69 7.98
CA ILE A 188 9.30 -17.68 6.52
C ILE A 188 8.97 -19.07 5.99
N PHE A 189 9.73 -20.08 6.43
CA PHE A 189 9.54 -21.47 6.04
C PHE A 189 8.13 -21.97 6.39
N PHE A 190 7.60 -21.59 7.56
CA PHE A 190 6.24 -21.92 7.97
C PHE A 190 5.16 -21.01 7.36
N GLY A 191 5.51 -20.09 6.46
CA GLY A 191 4.57 -19.16 5.81
C GLY A 191 3.92 -18.17 6.79
N LYS A 192 4.53 -17.97 7.97
CA LYS A 192 4.07 -17.01 8.99
C LYS A 192 4.61 -15.61 8.75
N LEU A 193 5.75 -15.51 8.08
CA LEU A 193 6.30 -14.26 7.57
C LEU A 193 6.53 -14.40 6.06
N THR A 194 6.48 -13.27 5.38
CA THR A 194 6.87 -13.19 3.97
C THR A 194 8.26 -12.61 3.86
N PHE A 195 9.06 -13.08 2.91
CA PHE A 195 10.33 -12.44 2.56
C PHE A 195 10.11 -11.21 1.67
N SER A 196 9.03 -10.48 1.92
CA SER A 196 8.60 -9.34 1.12
C SER A 196 9.36 -8.09 1.54
N PRO A 197 9.71 -7.22 0.58
CA PRO A 197 10.33 -5.92 0.82
C PRO A 197 9.62 -5.03 1.82
N THR A 198 8.34 -5.29 2.12
CA THR A 198 7.45 -4.25 2.63
C THR A 198 7.35 -4.17 4.15
N ARG A 199 7.08 -5.26 4.89
CA ARG A 199 6.76 -5.15 6.33
C ARG A 199 7.60 -6.05 7.24
N HIS A 200 7.78 -7.32 6.87
CA HIS A 200 8.49 -8.28 7.72
C HIS A 200 10.01 -8.17 7.60
N PHE A 201 10.48 -7.83 6.39
CA PHE A 201 11.90 -7.67 6.13
C PHE A 201 12.50 -6.44 6.83
N LEU A 202 11.67 -5.45 7.17
CA LEU A 202 12.11 -4.25 7.89
C LEU A 202 12.79 -4.56 9.22
N PHE A 203 12.35 -5.60 9.92
CA PHE A 203 13.00 -6.02 11.17
C PHE A 203 14.39 -6.61 10.93
N TYR A 204 14.66 -7.13 9.73
CA TYR A 204 15.96 -7.71 9.34
C TYR A 204 16.93 -6.64 8.79
N LEU A 205 16.45 -5.44 8.46
CA LEU A 205 17.29 -4.34 7.95
C LEU A 205 18.47 -3.96 8.85
N PRO A 206 18.34 -3.77 10.18
CA PRO A 206 19.47 -3.38 11.02
C PRO A 206 20.63 -4.39 10.93
N ILE A 207 20.30 -5.67 10.82
CA ILE A 207 21.26 -6.77 10.69
C ILE A 207 21.96 -6.71 9.34
N ILE A 208 21.21 -6.50 8.26
CA ILE A 208 21.78 -6.31 6.92
C ILE A 208 22.77 -5.14 6.94
N VAL A 209 22.36 -3.99 7.49
CA VAL A 209 23.22 -2.81 7.57
C VAL A 209 24.49 -3.10 8.38
N LEU A 210 24.38 -3.78 9.52
CA LEU A 210 25.54 -4.19 10.33
C LEU A 210 26.47 -5.13 9.56
N LEU A 211 25.94 -6.19 8.96
CA LEU A 211 26.73 -7.18 8.21
C LEU A 211 27.41 -6.55 7.00
N MET A 212 26.69 -5.76 6.21
CA MET A 212 27.29 -5.02 5.10
C MET A 212 28.35 -4.03 5.59
N GLY A 213 28.15 -3.38 6.73
CA GLY A 213 29.15 -2.50 7.36
C GLY A 213 30.45 -3.23 7.73
N TYR A 214 30.35 -4.40 8.36
CA TYR A 214 31.50 -5.26 8.64
C TYR A 214 32.14 -5.83 7.36
N GLY A 215 31.36 -6.09 6.31
CA GLY A 215 31.88 -6.48 5.01
C GLY A 215 32.75 -5.40 4.39
N VAL A 216 32.30 -4.15 4.46
CA VAL A 216 33.10 -2.99 4.02
C VAL A 216 34.38 -2.86 4.87
N LEU A 217 34.31 -3.07 6.19
CA LEU A 217 35.49 -3.14 7.07
C LEU A 217 36.51 -4.20 6.64
N ALA A 218 36.05 -5.37 6.20
CA ALA A 218 36.91 -6.44 5.71
C ALA A 218 37.69 -6.02 4.46
N ILE A 219 37.06 -5.21 3.60
CA ILE A 219 37.64 -4.75 2.32
C ILE A 219 38.52 -3.52 2.50
N GLN A 220 38.33 -2.73 3.57
CA GLN A 220 38.98 -1.43 3.76
C GLN A 220 40.52 -1.48 3.68
N ASN A 221 41.16 -2.58 4.07
CA ASN A 221 42.62 -2.73 3.92
C ASN A 221 43.10 -2.66 2.46
N ARG A 222 42.18 -2.74 1.49
CA ARG A 222 42.45 -2.76 0.05
C ARG A 222 41.78 -1.62 -0.72
N LEU A 223 40.79 -0.93 -0.14
CA LEU A 223 40.05 0.14 -0.81
C LEU A 223 40.13 1.44 -0.01
N ALA A 224 40.66 2.50 -0.63
CA ALA A 224 40.76 3.81 0.02
C ALA A 224 39.36 4.34 0.37
N LEU A 225 39.22 4.96 1.55
CA LEU A 225 37.97 5.57 2.00
C LEU A 225 37.40 6.55 0.97
N ALA A 226 38.29 7.31 0.30
CA ALA A 226 37.93 8.24 -0.76
C ALA A 226 37.19 7.56 -1.94
N CYS A 227 37.57 6.33 -2.28
CA CYS A 227 36.89 5.56 -3.33
C CYS A 227 35.45 5.25 -2.91
N LEU A 228 35.23 4.74 -1.69
CA LEU A 228 33.88 4.49 -1.17
C LEU A 228 33.01 5.76 -1.16
N LYS A 229 33.61 6.93 -0.85
CA LYS A 229 32.91 8.22 -0.93
C LYS A 229 32.48 8.53 -2.36
N ALA A 230 33.39 8.38 -3.32
CA ALA A 230 33.11 8.64 -4.71
C ALA A 230 31.97 7.75 -5.22
N VAL A 231 32.01 6.44 -4.94
CA VAL A 231 30.95 5.53 -5.39
C VAL A 231 29.59 5.88 -4.77
N PHE A 232 29.55 6.29 -3.50
CA PHE A 232 28.28 6.73 -2.89
C PHE A 232 27.76 8.05 -3.46
N ILE A 233 28.64 9.01 -3.73
CA ILE A 233 28.24 10.28 -4.36
C ILE A 233 27.67 10.01 -5.75
N ILE A 234 28.33 9.15 -6.53
CA ILE A 234 27.82 8.67 -7.82
C ILE A 234 26.45 8.04 -7.64
N TYR A 235 26.27 7.16 -6.65
CA TYR A 235 24.97 6.58 -6.32
C TYR A 235 23.91 7.65 -6.02
N CYS A 236 24.20 8.66 -5.19
CA CYS A 236 23.24 9.72 -4.88
C CYS A 236 22.86 10.52 -6.13
N ILE A 237 23.82 10.84 -7.00
CA ILE A 237 23.56 11.55 -8.26
C ILE A 237 22.73 10.69 -9.21
N SER A 238 23.12 9.43 -9.43
CA SER A 238 22.37 8.48 -10.25
C SER A 238 20.96 8.26 -9.72
N SER A 239 20.80 8.20 -8.39
CA SER A 239 19.49 8.10 -7.76
C SER A 239 18.67 9.35 -8.06
N LEU A 240 19.20 10.56 -7.83
CA LEU A 240 18.52 11.83 -8.13
C LEU A 240 18.05 11.92 -9.59
N ILE A 241 18.88 11.48 -10.53
CA ILE A 241 18.50 11.41 -11.95
C ILE A 241 17.36 10.40 -12.15
N GLY A 242 17.45 9.24 -11.51
CA GLY A 242 16.39 8.21 -11.53
C GLY A 242 15.15 8.55 -10.71
N PHE A 243 15.15 9.61 -9.90
CA PHE A 243 14.00 9.91 -9.03
C PHE A 243 12.74 10.25 -9.83
N ALA A 244 12.91 10.91 -10.97
CA ALA A 244 11.78 11.38 -11.76
C ALA A 244 10.85 10.23 -12.19
N SER A 245 11.37 9.01 -12.36
CA SER A 245 10.53 7.84 -12.63
C SER A 245 9.77 7.36 -11.39
N PHE A 246 10.34 7.49 -10.18
CA PHE A 246 9.66 7.17 -8.91
C PHE A 246 8.65 8.22 -8.47
N ALA A 247 8.95 9.50 -8.75
CA ALA A 247 8.08 10.63 -8.47
C ALA A 247 6.96 10.77 -9.51
N ALA A 248 7.01 9.97 -10.59
CA ALA A 248 5.89 9.89 -11.52
C ALA A 248 4.64 9.49 -10.71
N PRO A 249 3.53 10.23 -10.84
CA PRO A 249 2.32 9.92 -10.12
C PRO A 249 1.93 8.48 -10.46
N ARG A 250 1.57 7.70 -9.44
CA ARG A 250 1.01 6.36 -9.63
C ARG A 250 -0.17 6.50 -10.60
N ILE A 251 0.00 5.95 -11.81
CA ILE A 251 -1.06 5.93 -12.82
C ILE A 251 -1.99 4.78 -12.45
N ASP A 252 -2.90 5.02 -11.52
CA ASP A 252 -4.02 4.12 -11.29
C ASP A 252 -5.00 4.30 -12.45
N LYS A 253 -5.36 3.20 -13.14
CA LYS A 253 -6.37 3.22 -14.20
C LYS A 253 -7.72 3.69 -13.67
N VAL A 254 -7.99 3.41 -12.40
CA VAL A 254 -9.05 4.08 -11.67
C VAL A 254 -8.48 5.39 -11.13
N SER A 255 -8.64 6.45 -11.89
CA SER A 255 -8.34 7.80 -11.41
C SER A 255 -9.46 8.32 -10.53
N ASP A 256 -9.21 9.43 -9.84
CA ASP A 256 -10.28 10.24 -9.24
C ASP A 256 -11.36 10.51 -10.30
N GLY A 257 -12.62 10.20 -9.95
CA GLY A 257 -13.76 10.36 -10.85
C GLY A 257 -14.03 9.21 -11.83
N PHE A 258 -13.14 8.21 -11.97
CA PHE A 258 -13.42 7.03 -12.82
C PHE A 258 -14.74 6.36 -12.44
N PHE A 259 -14.96 6.11 -11.15
CA PHE A 259 -16.20 5.50 -10.68
C PHE A 259 -17.41 6.41 -10.81
N ASN A 260 -17.24 7.74 -10.74
CA ASN A 260 -18.35 8.66 -10.98
C ASN A 260 -18.79 8.59 -12.44
N LEU A 261 -17.83 8.61 -13.38
CA LEU A 261 -18.10 8.48 -14.80
C LEU A 261 -18.71 7.10 -15.11
N LEU A 262 -18.16 6.03 -14.51
CA LEU A 262 -18.68 4.69 -14.68
C LEU A 262 -20.11 4.52 -14.12
N LEU A 263 -20.41 5.08 -12.94
CA LEU A 263 -21.75 5.08 -12.35
C LEU A 263 -22.75 5.83 -13.24
N GLN A 264 -22.31 6.92 -13.88
CA GLN A 264 -23.12 7.69 -14.84
C GLN A 264 -23.36 6.90 -16.14
N GLU A 265 -22.32 6.36 -16.77
CA GLU A 265 -22.42 5.60 -18.02
C GLU A 265 -23.26 4.32 -17.87
N SER A 266 -23.13 3.65 -16.73
CA SER A 266 -23.86 2.40 -16.44
C SER A 266 -25.28 2.63 -15.91
N ASN A 267 -25.65 3.87 -15.56
CA ASN A 267 -26.86 4.20 -14.81
C ASN A 267 -27.03 3.35 -13.53
N ALA A 268 -25.92 2.97 -12.88
CA ALA A 268 -25.96 2.16 -11.67
C ALA A 268 -26.39 3.01 -10.47
N SER A 269 -27.42 2.57 -9.75
CA SER A 269 -28.00 3.18 -8.55
C SER A 269 -27.02 3.29 -7.40
N PHE A 270 -26.12 2.32 -7.24
CA PHE A 270 -25.11 2.28 -6.18
C PHE A 270 -23.94 1.34 -6.54
N LEU A 271 -22.90 1.33 -5.71
CA LEU A 271 -21.70 0.51 -5.88
C LEU A 271 -21.39 -0.27 -4.60
N ILE A 272 -21.10 -1.56 -4.75
CA ILE A 272 -20.69 -2.48 -3.69
C ILE A 272 -19.21 -2.80 -3.86
N PHE A 273 -18.43 -2.63 -2.79
CA PHE A 273 -17.01 -2.99 -2.76
C PHE A 273 -16.75 -4.15 -1.82
N ASP A 274 -15.81 -5.01 -2.18
CA ASP A 274 -15.19 -5.96 -1.26
C ASP A 274 -14.35 -5.21 -0.21
N GLY A 275 -14.74 -5.29 1.05
CA GLY A 275 -14.18 -4.45 2.12
C GLY A 275 -12.75 -4.82 2.55
N TYR A 276 -12.16 -5.89 2.02
CA TYR A 276 -10.79 -6.32 2.36
C TYR A 276 -9.69 -5.57 1.59
N ASP A 277 -10.02 -4.83 0.52
CA ASP A 277 -9.04 -4.14 -0.35
C ASP A 277 -9.47 -2.70 -0.71
N ILE A 278 -9.50 -1.81 0.30
CA ILE A 278 -9.76 -0.39 0.06
C ILE A 278 -8.51 0.25 -0.57
N GLU A 279 -8.56 0.55 -1.86
CA GLU A 279 -7.58 1.43 -2.49
C GLU A 279 -7.70 2.85 -1.88
N PRO A 280 -6.59 3.56 -1.61
CA PRO A 280 -6.60 4.90 -0.99
C PRO A 280 -7.54 5.89 -1.67
N MET A 281 -7.77 5.75 -2.98
CA MET A 281 -8.73 6.56 -3.73
C MET A 281 -10.16 6.49 -3.17
N PHE A 282 -10.62 5.35 -2.64
CA PHE A 282 -11.96 5.27 -2.02
C PHE A 282 -12.03 5.96 -0.66
N SER A 283 -10.89 6.19 -0.01
CA SER A 283 -10.80 6.96 1.22
C SER A 283 -10.71 8.48 0.96
N GLU A 284 -10.18 8.89 -0.19
CA GLU A 284 -10.01 10.29 -0.58
C GLU A 284 -11.19 10.85 -1.38
N VAL A 285 -11.86 10.01 -2.19
CA VAL A 285 -13.04 10.44 -2.94
C VAL A 285 -14.23 10.49 -1.98
N LYS A 286 -14.57 11.70 -1.53
CA LYS A 286 -15.90 12.03 -0.99
C LYS A 286 -16.94 11.83 -2.10
N THR A 287 -17.30 10.59 -2.43
CA THR A 287 -18.38 10.35 -3.37
C THR A 287 -19.68 10.70 -2.68
N ASN A 288 -20.38 11.69 -3.22
CA ASN A 288 -21.77 11.95 -2.84
C ASN A 288 -22.67 10.75 -3.19
N GLU A 289 -22.22 9.83 -4.06
CA GLU A 289 -22.90 8.62 -4.52
C GLU A 289 -22.94 7.49 -3.47
N PRO A 290 -24.05 6.73 -3.33
CA PRO A 290 -24.20 5.62 -2.38
C PRO A 290 -23.19 4.49 -2.67
N ILE A 291 -22.32 4.27 -1.68
CA ILE A 291 -21.29 3.23 -1.66
C ILE A 291 -21.54 2.32 -0.46
N PHE A 292 -21.49 1.01 -0.70
CA PHE A 292 -21.73 -0.02 0.32
C PHE A 292 -20.53 -0.95 0.46
N TRP A 293 -20.17 -1.28 1.71
CA TRP A 293 -18.99 -2.08 2.03
C TRP A 293 -19.39 -3.50 2.36
N PHE A 294 -19.01 -4.44 1.49
CA PHE A 294 -19.21 -5.86 1.73
C PHE A 294 -18.04 -6.39 2.58
N SER A 295 -18.10 -6.18 3.90
CA SER A 295 -17.27 -6.91 4.87
C SER A 295 -18.05 -7.16 6.16
N SER A 296 -17.79 -8.32 6.74
CA SER A 296 -18.61 -9.05 7.72
C SER A 296 -18.93 -8.28 9.02
N GLY A 297 -19.97 -7.43 9.03
CA GLY A 297 -20.59 -7.05 10.31
C GLY A 297 -21.37 -5.74 10.42
N GLY A 298 -21.60 -4.98 9.35
CA GLY A 298 -22.42 -3.78 9.50
C GLY A 298 -22.85 -3.16 8.19
N PHE A 299 -24.12 -3.33 7.87
CA PHE A 299 -24.82 -2.59 6.84
C PHE A 299 -25.37 -1.28 7.41
N ASN A 300 -25.09 -0.14 6.78
CA ASN A 300 -25.70 1.15 7.11
C ASN A 300 -25.98 1.92 5.83
N CYS A 301 -27.22 2.40 5.66
CA CYS A 301 -27.60 3.28 4.55
C CYS A 301 -26.87 4.62 4.57
N SER A 302 -26.13 4.93 5.63
CA SER A 302 -25.45 6.22 5.84
C SER A 302 -26.44 7.39 5.68
N HIS A 303 -27.68 7.16 6.10
CA HIS A 303 -28.82 8.07 5.93
C HIS A 303 -29.13 8.45 4.47
N ARG A 304 -28.84 7.55 3.52
CA ARG A 304 -29.16 7.71 2.11
C ARG A 304 -30.33 6.80 1.74
N GLN A 305 -31.30 7.37 1.03
CA GLN A 305 -32.43 6.66 0.48
C GLN A 305 -32.20 6.43 -1.02
N ILE A 306 -32.15 5.16 -1.42
CA ILE A 306 -32.08 4.73 -2.82
C ILE A 306 -33.50 4.81 -3.39
N LEU A 307 -33.66 5.56 -4.47
CA LEU A 307 -34.94 5.71 -5.14
C LEU A 307 -35.15 4.58 -6.15
N VAL A 308 -36.38 4.08 -6.23
CA VAL A 308 -36.74 2.98 -7.13
C VAL A 308 -37.25 3.58 -8.43
N PRO A 309 -36.58 3.36 -9.57
CA PRO A 309 -37.02 3.91 -10.84
C PRO A 309 -38.35 3.32 -11.31
N SER A 310 -39.02 3.99 -12.24
CA SER A 310 -40.32 3.56 -12.79
C SER A 310 -40.28 2.22 -13.52
N ASP A 311 -39.11 1.81 -14.02
CA ASP A 311 -38.89 0.48 -14.62
C ASP A 311 -38.74 -0.65 -13.59
N ARG A 312 -38.80 -0.33 -12.28
CA ARG A 312 -38.61 -1.26 -11.16
C ARG A 312 -37.29 -2.02 -11.19
N LYS A 313 -36.29 -1.48 -11.89
CA LYS A 313 -34.97 -2.08 -12.03
C LYS A 313 -33.93 -1.25 -11.31
N LEU A 314 -33.33 -1.82 -10.26
CA LEU A 314 -32.14 -1.25 -9.65
C LEU A 314 -30.91 -1.79 -10.34
N ARG A 315 -29.94 -0.91 -10.61
CA ARG A 315 -28.67 -1.31 -11.21
C ARG A 315 -27.58 -1.10 -10.20
N PHE A 316 -26.63 -2.01 -10.08
CA PHE A 316 -25.51 -1.82 -9.17
C PHE A 316 -24.22 -2.36 -9.76
N LEU A 317 -23.14 -1.72 -9.37
CA LEU A 317 -21.79 -2.18 -9.69
C LEU A 317 -21.25 -2.98 -8.51
N THR A 318 -20.53 -4.07 -8.79
CA THR A 318 -19.61 -4.66 -7.82
C THR A 318 -18.18 -4.36 -8.21
N TYR A 319 -17.31 -4.20 -7.21
CA TYR A 319 -15.87 -4.11 -7.39
C TYR A 319 -15.15 -5.07 -6.44
N GLY A 320 -14.22 -5.83 -6.99
CA GLY A 320 -13.27 -6.65 -6.24
C GLY A 320 -11.88 -6.59 -6.88
N LYS A 321 -10.83 -6.53 -6.06
CA LYS A 321 -9.44 -6.42 -6.53
C LYS A 321 -8.75 -7.78 -6.72
N ASN A 322 -9.04 -8.72 -5.83
CA ASN A 322 -8.38 -10.03 -5.84
C ASN A 322 -9.31 -11.15 -6.29
N ASN A 323 -10.61 -10.99 -6.00
CA ASN A 323 -11.64 -11.94 -6.41
C ASN A 323 -12.84 -11.17 -6.97
N PRO A 324 -13.46 -11.68 -8.04
CA PRO A 324 -14.67 -11.09 -8.56
C PRO A 324 -15.85 -11.33 -7.59
N LEU A 325 -16.49 -10.25 -7.14
CA LEU A 325 -17.77 -10.31 -6.45
C LEU A 325 -18.87 -10.65 -7.47
N THR A 326 -18.99 -11.94 -7.77
CA THR A 326 -19.92 -12.47 -8.76
C THR A 326 -21.08 -13.22 -8.13
N LEU A 327 -22.24 -13.15 -8.77
CA LEU A 327 -23.40 -13.96 -8.43
C LEU A 327 -23.40 -15.29 -9.20
N PRO A 328 -23.91 -16.38 -8.61
CA PRO A 328 -24.56 -16.46 -7.30
C PRO A 328 -23.56 -16.43 -6.13
N HIS A 329 -23.84 -15.64 -5.10
CA HIS A 329 -23.06 -15.58 -3.87
C HIS A 329 -24.01 -15.32 -2.69
N PRO A 330 -24.33 -16.34 -1.86
CA PRO A 330 -25.41 -16.25 -0.87
C PRO A 330 -25.28 -15.06 0.09
N ASP A 331 -24.06 -14.80 0.59
CA ASP A 331 -23.82 -13.67 1.49
C ASP A 331 -24.00 -12.31 0.80
N LEU A 332 -23.60 -12.20 -0.48
CA LEU A 332 -23.78 -10.99 -1.27
C LEU A 332 -25.26 -10.76 -1.59
N GLU A 333 -26.02 -11.81 -1.89
CA GLU A 333 -27.47 -11.73 -2.10
C GLU A 333 -28.21 -11.32 -0.83
N ASN A 334 -27.84 -11.88 0.32
CA ASN A 334 -28.37 -11.47 1.62
C ASN A 334 -28.02 -10.00 1.91
N TYR A 335 -26.80 -9.58 1.60
CA TYR A 335 -26.38 -8.19 1.76
C TYR A 335 -27.16 -7.22 0.84
N ILE A 336 -27.40 -7.61 -0.41
CA ILE A 336 -28.24 -6.85 -1.35
C ILE A 336 -29.68 -6.74 -0.83
N ASN A 337 -30.24 -7.81 -0.27
CA ASN A 337 -31.56 -7.79 0.37
C ASN A 337 -31.60 -6.78 1.53
N GLN A 338 -30.55 -6.72 2.35
CA GLN A 338 -30.45 -5.72 3.42
C GLN A 338 -30.38 -4.30 2.87
N ILE A 339 -29.62 -4.06 1.79
CA ILE A 339 -29.59 -2.77 1.08
C ILE A 339 -30.99 -2.36 0.62
N ILE A 340 -31.70 -3.26 -0.05
CA ILE A 340 -33.04 -2.98 -0.57
C ILE A 340 -34.02 -2.72 0.57
N GLY A 341 -34.07 -3.61 1.58
CA GLY A 341 -35.03 -3.52 2.68
C GLY A 341 -34.89 -2.22 3.48
N ASN A 342 -33.65 -1.82 3.74
CA ASN A 342 -33.35 -0.73 4.67
C ASN A 342 -33.07 0.61 3.98
N CYS A 343 -32.57 0.65 2.74
CA CYS A 343 -32.24 1.92 2.05
C CYS A 343 -33.29 2.37 1.03
N THR A 344 -34.30 1.56 0.71
CA THR A 344 -35.42 2.02 -0.14
C THR A 344 -36.59 2.47 0.75
N PRO A 345 -37.42 3.45 0.33
CA PRO A 345 -38.50 3.99 1.16
C PRO A 345 -39.57 2.97 1.55
N HIS A 346 -40.26 3.26 2.65
CA HIS A 346 -41.11 2.37 3.45
C HIS A 346 -42.51 2.04 2.90
N THR A 347 -42.72 1.96 1.59
CA THR A 347 -44.08 1.83 1.04
C THR A 347 -44.64 0.40 0.96
N SER A 348 -43.86 -0.66 1.23
CA SER A 348 -44.39 -2.03 1.33
C SER A 348 -43.64 -2.87 2.37
N ASN A 349 -44.34 -3.82 3.00
CA ASN A 349 -43.74 -4.84 3.88
C ASN A 349 -43.06 -5.98 3.07
N ASP A 350 -43.34 -6.08 1.77
CA ASP A 350 -42.85 -7.12 0.87
C ASP A 350 -41.72 -6.63 -0.03
N LYS A 351 -40.74 -5.88 0.51
CA LYS A 351 -39.58 -5.40 -0.28
C LYS A 351 -38.63 -6.56 -0.57
N GLN A 352 -38.85 -7.24 -1.69
CA GLN A 352 -37.96 -8.29 -2.19
C GLN A 352 -37.64 -8.05 -3.67
N PHE A 353 -36.54 -8.63 -4.13
CA PHE A 353 -36.29 -8.72 -5.56
C PHE A 353 -36.81 -10.04 -6.11
N ASN A 354 -37.32 -10.02 -7.34
CA ASN A 354 -37.76 -11.21 -8.06
C ASN A 354 -36.58 -11.97 -8.66
N SER A 355 -35.62 -11.21 -9.20
CA SER A 355 -34.49 -11.77 -9.93
C SER A 355 -33.33 -10.78 -9.94
N ILE A 356 -32.12 -11.33 -10.07
CA ILE A 356 -30.91 -10.57 -10.35
C ILE A 356 -30.29 -11.13 -11.62
N HIS A 357 -29.96 -10.24 -12.55
CA HIS A 357 -29.36 -10.59 -13.83
C HIS A 357 -28.08 -9.76 -14.04
N SER A 358 -27.05 -10.38 -14.62
CA SER A 358 -25.89 -9.64 -15.13
C SER A 358 -26.29 -8.93 -16.43
N LYS A 359 -26.16 -7.61 -16.48
CA LYS A 359 -26.45 -6.82 -17.69
C LYS A 359 -25.24 -6.74 -18.62
N GLY A 360 -24.06 -7.10 -18.11
CA GLY A 360 -22.81 -7.09 -18.85
C GLY A 360 -21.61 -7.02 -17.93
N TYR A 361 -20.45 -7.33 -18.51
CA TYR A 361 -19.16 -7.27 -17.85
C TYR A 361 -18.53 -5.91 -18.17
N LEU A 362 -18.39 -5.04 -17.17
CA LEU A 362 -17.66 -3.79 -17.33
C LEU A 362 -16.19 -4.08 -17.09
N VAL A 363 -15.53 -4.56 -18.14
CA VAL A 363 -14.06 -4.61 -18.30
C VAL A 363 -13.28 -5.05 -17.05
N GLU A 364 -12.74 -6.27 -17.08
CA GLU A 364 -11.55 -6.57 -16.28
C GLU A 364 -10.47 -5.55 -16.67
N SER A 365 -10.06 -4.70 -15.73
CA SER A 365 -9.00 -3.74 -16.00
C SER A 365 -7.67 -4.48 -15.86
N PRO A 366 -6.96 -4.82 -16.95
CA PRO A 366 -5.57 -5.23 -16.82
C PRO A 366 -4.83 -3.97 -16.38
N SER A 367 -4.43 -3.87 -15.12
CA SER A 367 -3.53 -2.81 -14.69
C SER A 367 -2.29 -2.85 -15.59
N LYS A 368 -2.10 -1.84 -16.46
CA LYS A 368 -0.94 -1.73 -17.37
C LYS A 368 0.23 -0.96 -16.75
N THR A 369 0.09 -0.53 -15.50
CA THR A 369 1.08 0.33 -14.82
C THR A 369 1.90 -0.43 -13.78
N SER A 370 1.77 -1.76 -13.73
CA SER A 370 2.91 -2.60 -13.39
C SER A 370 3.56 -3.08 -14.67
N ILE A 371 4.87 -2.95 -14.77
CA ILE A 371 5.66 -3.65 -15.77
C ILE A 371 5.30 -5.15 -15.67
N GLU A 372 4.66 -5.66 -16.73
CA GLU A 372 4.22 -7.03 -16.85
C GLU A 372 5.46 -7.91 -17.11
N PHE A 373 6.09 -8.39 -16.03
CA PHE A 373 7.05 -9.49 -16.09
C PHE A 373 6.43 -10.74 -15.47
N SER A 374 5.61 -11.48 -16.23
CA SER A 374 5.99 -12.82 -16.67
C SER A 374 4.88 -13.51 -17.47
N SER A 375 5.32 -14.09 -18.58
CA SER A 375 4.62 -15.04 -19.42
C SER A 375 4.24 -16.32 -18.67
N ARG A 376 2.99 -16.77 -18.85
CA ARG A 376 2.52 -18.17 -18.82
C ARG A 376 3.10 -19.06 -17.71
N VAL A 377 2.31 -19.28 -16.66
CA VAL A 377 1.84 -20.60 -16.18
C VAL A 377 0.95 -20.38 -14.93
N LEU A 378 -0.36 -20.57 -15.12
CA LEU A 378 -1.36 -21.09 -14.15
C LEU A 378 -1.41 -20.48 -12.73
N ASN A 379 -1.81 -19.21 -12.63
CA ASN A 379 -2.85 -18.67 -11.73
C ASN A 379 -2.97 -17.15 -11.94
N ALA A 380 -3.12 -16.77 -13.21
CA ALA A 380 -3.12 -15.39 -13.70
C ALA A 380 -4.45 -14.65 -13.43
N LEU A 381 -4.88 -14.56 -12.17
CA LEU A 381 -6.12 -13.87 -11.78
C LEU A 381 -6.01 -12.83 -10.65
N SER A 382 -4.97 -12.77 -9.81
CA SER A 382 -5.27 -12.35 -8.42
C SER A 382 -4.39 -11.32 -7.71
N ILE A 383 -3.73 -10.37 -8.37
CA ILE A 383 -3.12 -9.26 -7.58
C ILE A 383 -3.52 -7.85 -8.07
N ASN A 384 -3.83 -7.66 -9.36
CA ASN A 384 -4.19 -6.34 -9.89
C ASN A 384 -5.34 -6.32 -10.89
N ASN A 385 -6.09 -7.42 -10.98
CA ASN A 385 -7.27 -7.45 -11.85
C ASN A 385 -8.40 -6.78 -11.08
N GLN A 386 -8.75 -5.57 -11.49
CA GLN A 386 -9.93 -4.92 -10.94
C GLN A 386 -11.13 -5.50 -11.69
N PHE A 387 -11.95 -6.24 -10.96
CA PHE A 387 -13.15 -6.85 -11.49
C PHE A 387 -14.34 -5.93 -11.21
N ILE A 388 -14.99 -5.46 -12.27
CA ILE A 388 -16.16 -4.61 -12.19
C ILE A 388 -17.31 -5.26 -12.94
N TYR A 389 -18.43 -5.49 -12.25
CA TYR A 389 -19.60 -6.13 -12.85
C TYR A 389 -20.82 -5.22 -12.71
N LEU A 390 -21.64 -5.16 -13.78
CA LEU A 390 -22.92 -4.48 -13.74
C LEU A 390 -24.06 -5.50 -13.60
N TYR A 391 -24.79 -5.36 -12.51
CA TYR A 391 -25.98 -6.15 -12.23
C TYR A 391 -27.24 -5.29 -12.34
N GLU A 392 -28.33 -5.96 -12.71
CA GLU A 392 -29.69 -5.43 -12.71
C GLU A 392 -30.56 -6.30 -11.81
N ILE A 393 -31.31 -5.68 -10.92
CA ILE A 393 -32.21 -6.30 -9.96
C ILE A 393 -33.64 -5.90 -10.34
N ASP A 394 -34.49 -6.89 -10.60
CA ASP A 394 -35.92 -6.66 -10.79
C ASP A 394 -36.63 -6.69 -9.44
N LEU A 395 -37.30 -5.59 -9.08
CA LEU A 395 -38.02 -5.46 -7.82
C LEU A 395 -39.48 -5.92 -7.95
N ASN A 396 -40.03 -6.45 -6.86
CA ASN A 396 -41.43 -6.87 -6.78
C ASN A 396 -42.40 -5.74 -6.37
N PHE A 397 -41.90 -4.53 -6.14
CA PHE A 397 -42.67 -3.38 -5.68
C PHE A 397 -42.53 -2.17 -6.62
N ASP A 398 -43.53 -1.31 -6.62
CA ASP A 398 -43.62 -0.19 -7.54
C ASP A 398 -42.71 0.99 -7.16
N SER A 399 -42.36 1.78 -8.18
CA SER A 399 -41.73 3.08 -7.97
C SER A 399 -42.63 4.02 -7.19
N HIS A 400 -42.03 4.79 -6.30
CA HIS A 400 -42.68 5.88 -5.58
C HIS A 400 -42.32 7.23 -6.21
N LEU A 401 -41.83 7.26 -7.45
CA LEU A 401 -41.43 8.48 -8.13
C LEU A 401 -42.58 9.09 -8.94
N TYR A 402 -42.60 10.41 -9.05
CA TYR A 402 -43.56 11.13 -9.90
C TYR A 402 -42.85 11.70 -11.14
N ALA A 403 -43.58 11.71 -12.26
CA ALA A 403 -43.06 12.27 -13.50
C ALA A 403 -42.83 13.78 -13.38
N ALA A 404 -41.59 14.22 -13.59
CA ALA A 404 -41.19 15.63 -13.70
C ALA A 404 -39.85 15.76 -14.42
N SER A 405 -39.60 16.92 -15.02
CA SER A 405 -38.32 17.29 -15.61
C SER A 405 -37.52 18.17 -14.65
N LEU A 406 -36.20 18.30 -14.90
CA LEU A 406 -35.34 19.17 -14.11
C LEU A 406 -35.85 20.63 -14.09
N ASP A 407 -36.41 21.12 -15.20
CA ASP A 407 -36.98 22.47 -15.33
C ASP A 407 -38.21 22.71 -14.45
N LEU A 408 -38.98 21.66 -14.16
CA LEU A 408 -40.14 21.74 -13.27
C LEU A 408 -39.73 21.76 -11.79
N GLY A 409 -38.50 21.35 -11.47
CA GLY A 409 -37.96 21.31 -10.12
C GLY A 409 -38.56 20.20 -9.24
N ILE A 410 -38.19 20.25 -7.95
CA ILE A 410 -38.67 19.32 -6.93
C ILE A 410 -39.86 19.95 -6.22
N ASP A 411 -41.00 19.26 -6.23
CA ASP A 411 -42.22 19.66 -5.53
C ASP A 411 -42.24 18.99 -4.15
N PHE A 412 -41.67 19.67 -3.16
CA PHE A 412 -41.62 19.19 -1.77
C PHE A 412 -43.01 19.09 -1.10
N SER A 413 -44.09 19.55 -1.76
CA SER A 413 -45.44 19.29 -1.28
C SER A 413 -45.87 17.84 -1.51
N ARG A 414 -45.22 17.12 -2.42
CA ARG A 414 -45.50 15.70 -2.69
C ARG A 414 -44.76 14.80 -1.70
N PRO A 415 -45.38 13.68 -1.28
CA PRO A 415 -44.69 12.68 -0.45
C PRO A 415 -43.67 11.84 -1.23
N SER A 416 -43.60 12.01 -2.56
CA SER A 416 -42.74 11.30 -3.50
C SER A 416 -41.65 12.20 -4.08
N TYR A 417 -40.66 11.59 -4.74
CA TYR A 417 -39.57 12.31 -5.43
C TYR A 417 -39.73 12.28 -6.95
N PRO A 418 -39.20 13.26 -7.69
CA PRO A 418 -39.26 13.25 -9.14
C PRO A 418 -38.33 12.19 -9.76
N GLU A 419 -38.70 11.69 -10.94
CA GLU A 419 -37.95 10.65 -11.68
C GLU A 419 -36.52 11.02 -12.07
N PHE A 420 -36.18 12.31 -12.10
CA PHE A 420 -34.80 12.76 -12.38
C PHE A 420 -33.85 12.58 -11.17
N LEU A 421 -34.35 12.16 -10.01
CA LEU A 421 -33.54 11.83 -8.84
C LEU A 421 -33.25 10.33 -8.74
N LYS A 422 -32.03 10.03 -8.29
CA LYS A 422 -31.47 8.68 -8.12
C LYS A 422 -31.40 8.26 -6.65
N TYR A 423 -30.98 9.18 -5.79
CA TYR A 423 -30.94 8.98 -4.34
C TYR A 423 -31.05 10.33 -3.63
N VAL A 424 -31.46 10.30 -2.37
CA VAL A 424 -31.53 11.48 -1.50
C VAL A 424 -30.90 11.21 -0.13
N SER A 425 -30.40 12.24 0.53
CA SER A 425 -29.88 12.16 1.91
C SER A 425 -30.12 13.49 2.62
N GLY A 426 -30.31 13.48 3.94
CA GLY A 426 -30.55 14.69 4.73
C GLY A 426 -31.88 15.37 4.44
N VAL A 427 -32.82 14.67 3.77
CA VAL A 427 -34.18 15.15 3.49
C VAL A 427 -35.13 14.57 4.53
N ALA A 428 -35.87 15.44 5.22
CA ALA A 428 -36.86 15.03 6.21
C ALA A 428 -38.13 14.51 5.52
N GLN A 429 -38.95 13.75 6.26
CA GLN A 429 -40.35 13.60 5.88
C GLN A 429 -41.01 14.98 5.85
N ARG A 430 -41.96 15.15 4.94
CA ARG A 430 -42.73 16.39 4.81
C ARG A 430 -43.32 16.79 6.16
N GLU A 431 -42.97 18.00 6.62
CA GLU A 431 -43.61 18.62 7.76
C GLU A 431 -44.54 19.74 7.28
N ASP A 432 -45.70 19.86 7.94
CA ASP A 432 -46.76 20.80 7.53
C ASP A 432 -46.33 22.28 7.56
N TRP A 433 -45.22 22.59 8.23
CA TRP A 433 -44.66 23.94 8.35
C TRP A 433 -43.46 24.21 7.41
N GLY A 434 -43.15 23.29 6.49
CA GLY A 434 -42.25 23.55 5.36
C GLY A 434 -40.78 23.18 5.57
N ARG A 435 -40.42 22.51 6.66
CA ARG A 435 -39.08 21.90 6.80
C ARG A 435 -38.99 20.62 5.98
N TRP A 436 -37.94 20.53 5.18
CA TRP A 436 -37.63 19.36 4.33
C TRP A 436 -36.21 18.84 4.56
N THR A 437 -35.48 19.35 5.57
CA THR A 437 -34.14 18.90 5.93
C THR A 437 -34.11 18.36 7.36
N ASP A 438 -33.34 17.31 7.60
CA ASP A 438 -33.15 16.71 8.93
C ASP A 438 -31.70 16.28 9.13
N SER A 439 -31.03 16.85 10.14
CA SER A 439 -29.65 16.52 10.49
C SER A 439 -29.49 15.08 11.00
N ASN A 440 -30.57 14.48 11.51
CA ASN A 440 -30.58 13.06 11.89
C ASN A 440 -30.64 12.14 10.66
N GLN A 441 -31.05 12.68 9.50
CA GLN A 441 -31.05 12.00 8.20
C GLN A 441 -29.80 12.32 7.37
N GLY A 442 -28.82 13.05 7.93
CA GLY A 442 -27.57 13.36 7.27
C GLY A 442 -27.04 14.74 7.65
N ALA A 443 -25.71 14.86 7.79
CA ALA A 443 -25.07 16.13 8.13
C ALA A 443 -25.24 17.22 7.06
N VAL A 444 -25.53 16.82 5.82
CA VAL A 444 -25.78 17.68 4.67
C VAL A 444 -26.92 17.10 3.83
N THR A 445 -27.71 17.95 3.20
CA THR A 445 -28.73 17.52 2.24
C THR A 445 -28.12 17.26 0.88
N LEU A 446 -28.36 16.07 0.32
CA LEU A 446 -27.80 15.64 -0.96
C LEU A 446 -28.90 15.13 -1.88
N PHE A 447 -28.85 15.56 -3.13
CA PHE A 447 -29.68 15.07 -4.23
C PHE A 447 -28.77 14.46 -5.29
N GLY A 448 -28.90 13.16 -5.52
CA GLY A 448 -28.25 12.47 -6.63
C GLY A 448 -29.15 12.51 -7.85
N PHE A 449 -28.64 12.96 -8.99
CA PHE A 449 -29.41 13.08 -10.24
C PHE A 449 -29.15 11.87 -11.14
N THR A 450 -30.15 11.48 -11.93
CA THR A 450 -30.01 10.40 -12.93
C THR A 450 -29.18 10.82 -14.15
N LYS A 451 -28.95 12.13 -14.33
CA LYS A 451 -28.15 12.73 -15.41
C LYS A 451 -27.31 13.89 -14.86
N PRO A 452 -26.18 14.25 -15.51
CA PRO A 452 -25.46 15.48 -15.19
C PRO A 452 -26.36 16.71 -15.26
N LEU A 453 -26.14 17.67 -14.37
CA LEU A 453 -26.81 18.97 -14.43
C LEU A 453 -26.28 19.77 -15.65
N PRO A 454 -27.14 20.56 -16.32
CA PRO A 454 -26.79 21.33 -17.50
C PRO A 454 -25.76 22.44 -17.25
#